data_AF-A0A370HQE4-F1
#
_entry.id   AF-A0A370HQE4-F1
#
_cell.length_a   1.000
_cell.length_b   1.000
_cell.length_c   1.000
_cell.angle_alpha   90.00
_cell.angle_beta   90.00
_cell.angle_gamma   90.00
#
_symmetry.space_group_name_H-M   'P 1'
#
loop_
_entity.id
_entity.type
_entity.pdbx_description
1 polymer ?
#
loop_
_entity_poly.entity_id
_entity_poly.type
_entity_poly.pdbx_seq_one_letter_code
_entity_poly.pdbx_strand_id
1 'polypeptide(L)'
;MKLDDPFPISVFAKPVRDSIQAEFQGRCPTIREVLSIHDEYWLTLPGIGPTTLVKLRRAVQDQIRLIDTRPLAKWKDGELLSQHGRLRGEVSRLRHKIRLIEGELQLRGIQPQRSRRRLGSDDKSAIVLHLTKGFE
;
A
#
# COMPACT_ATOMS: atom_id res chain seq x y z
N MET A 1 0.64 -10.01 -9.59
CA MET A 1 0.08 -10.97 -8.64
C MET A 1 -1.39 -10.61 -8.40
N LYS A 2 -2.27 -11.53 -8.02
CA LYS A 2 -3.66 -11.26 -7.60
C LYS A 2 -3.77 -11.43 -6.08
N LEU A 3 -4.82 -10.88 -5.45
CA LEU A 3 -5.07 -11.11 -4.00
C LEU A 3 -5.26 -12.59 -3.67
N ASP A 4 -5.57 -13.40 -4.67
CA ASP A 4 -5.75 -14.85 -4.57
C ASP A 4 -4.43 -15.61 -4.84
N ASP A 5 -3.31 -14.89 -5.03
CA ASP A 5 -1.98 -15.50 -5.13
C ASP A 5 -1.48 -15.94 -3.74
N PRO A 6 -0.63 -16.98 -3.69
CA PRO A 6 -0.08 -17.48 -2.44
C PRO A 6 0.75 -16.41 -1.71
N PHE A 7 0.53 -16.31 -0.40
CA PHE A 7 1.25 -15.41 0.49
C PHE A 7 2.74 -15.83 0.57
N PRO A 8 3.69 -14.90 0.50
CA PRO A 8 5.12 -15.22 0.55
C PRO A 8 5.54 -15.63 1.97
N ILE A 9 5.25 -16.86 2.38
CA ILE A 9 5.67 -17.38 3.68
C ILE A 9 7.20 -17.54 3.78
N SER A 10 7.90 -17.67 2.65
CA SER A 10 9.35 -17.92 2.61
C SER A 10 10.21 -16.83 3.26
N VAL A 11 9.72 -15.59 3.36
CA VAL A 11 10.43 -14.49 4.02
C VAL A 11 10.38 -14.56 5.55
N PHE A 12 9.59 -15.45 6.13
CA PHE A 12 9.49 -15.63 7.57
C PHE A 12 10.38 -16.76 8.09
N ALA A 13 10.76 -16.66 9.36
CA ALA A 13 11.49 -17.71 10.07
C ALA A 13 10.64 -18.99 10.14
N LYS A 14 11.31 -20.15 10.17
CA LYS A 14 10.66 -21.47 10.14
C LYS A 14 9.51 -21.61 11.17
N PRO A 15 9.65 -21.22 12.45
CA PRO A 15 8.57 -21.34 13.41
C PRO A 15 7.31 -20.56 13.02
N VAL A 16 7.49 -19.33 12.50
CA VAL A 16 6.40 -18.46 12.05
C VAL A 16 5.70 -19.05 10.82
N ARG A 17 6.47 -19.63 9.89
CA ARG A 17 5.89 -20.30 8.71
C ARG A 17 5.05 -21.49 9.11
N ASP A 18 5.56 -22.32 10.01
CA ASP A 18 4.89 -23.52 10.46
C ASP A 18 3.58 -23.15 11.18
N SER A 19 3.58 -22.08 11.98
CA SER A 19 2.36 -21.56 12.63
C SER A 19 1.35 -20.98 11.65
N ILE A 20 1.80 -20.21 10.64
CA ILE A 20 0.92 -19.71 9.58
C ILE A 20 0.32 -20.89 8.81
N GLN A 21 1.13 -21.87 8.40
CA GLN A 21 0.63 -23.02 7.67
C GLN A 21 -0.31 -23.87 8.52
N ALA A 22 -0.02 -24.09 9.80
CA ALA A 22 -0.88 -24.84 10.71
C ALA A 22 -2.28 -24.21 10.82
N GLU A 23 -2.36 -22.89 10.90
CA GLU A 23 -3.63 -22.15 10.89
C GLU A 23 -4.44 -22.44 9.61
N PHE A 24 -3.75 -22.51 8.48
CA PHE A 24 -4.37 -22.85 7.21
C PHE A 24 -4.27 -24.34 6.87
N GLN A 25 -4.40 -25.26 7.84
CA GLN A 25 -4.46 -26.72 7.57
C GLN A 25 -3.27 -27.27 6.77
N GLY A 26 -2.08 -26.72 6.97
CA GLY A 26 -0.85 -27.09 6.28
C GLY A 26 -0.69 -26.50 4.87
N ARG A 27 -1.69 -25.80 4.31
CA ARG A 27 -1.54 -25.13 3.01
C ARG A 27 -0.94 -23.74 3.15
N CYS A 28 -0.41 -23.23 2.04
CA CYS A 28 -0.03 -21.82 1.94
C CYS A 28 -1.31 -20.97 1.79
N PRO A 29 -1.53 -19.97 2.66
CA PRO A 29 -2.66 -19.07 2.50
C PRO A 29 -2.47 -18.14 1.31
N THR A 30 -3.56 -17.56 0.84
CA THR A 30 -3.56 -16.44 -0.11
C THR A 30 -3.36 -15.11 0.61
N ILE A 31 -2.96 -14.07 -0.14
CA ILE A 31 -2.81 -12.71 0.40
C ILE A 31 -4.15 -12.21 0.98
N ARG A 32 -5.28 -12.51 0.32
CA ARG A 32 -6.64 -12.15 0.77
C ARG A 32 -6.99 -12.78 2.12
N GLU A 33 -6.68 -14.06 2.30
CA GLU A 33 -6.97 -14.77 3.54
C GLU A 33 -6.15 -14.19 4.70
N VAL A 34 -4.86 -13.92 4.48
CA VAL A 34 -4.00 -13.29 5.50
C VAL A 34 -4.49 -11.88 5.88
N LEU A 35 -5.02 -11.13 4.92
CA LEU A 35 -5.63 -9.82 5.15
C LEU A 35 -6.93 -9.89 5.96
N SER A 36 -7.71 -10.97 5.80
CA SER A 36 -9.01 -11.12 6.45
C SER A 36 -8.93 -11.42 7.94
N ILE A 37 -7.79 -11.94 8.41
CA ILE A 37 -7.56 -12.24 9.82
C ILE A 37 -7.16 -10.96 10.56
N HIS A 38 -7.82 -10.73 11.70
CA HIS A 38 -7.57 -9.61 12.60
C HIS A 38 -6.21 -9.72 13.32
N ASP A 39 -5.61 -8.57 13.65
CA ASP A 39 -4.30 -8.50 14.30
C ASP A 39 -4.28 -9.22 15.65
N GLU A 40 -5.37 -9.12 16.41
CA GLU A 40 -5.53 -9.77 17.72
C GLU A 40 -5.42 -11.29 17.61
N TYR A 41 -5.98 -11.86 16.53
CA TYR A 41 -5.91 -13.29 16.29
C TYR A 41 -4.50 -13.73 15.90
N TRP A 42 -3.82 -12.96 15.07
CA TRP A 42 -2.42 -13.24 14.72
C TRP A 42 -1.51 -13.31 15.94
N LEU A 43 -1.76 -12.46 16.95
CA LEU A 43 -0.95 -12.41 18.18
C LEU A 43 -1.19 -13.59 19.12
N THR A 44 -2.25 -14.38 18.94
CA THR A 44 -2.46 -15.61 19.72
C THR A 44 -1.65 -16.78 19.17
N LEU A 45 -1.19 -16.69 17.92
CA LEU A 45 -0.46 -17.78 17.27
C LEU A 45 0.98 -17.87 17.78
N PRO A 46 1.49 -19.09 17.98
CA PRO A 46 2.85 -19.30 18.48
C PRO A 46 3.89 -18.67 17.54
N GLY A 47 4.89 -17.99 18.10
CA GLY A 47 5.95 -17.33 17.33
C GLY A 47 5.55 -16.02 16.62
N ILE A 48 4.28 -15.61 16.69
CA ILE A 48 3.80 -14.36 16.09
C ILE A 48 3.63 -13.29 17.17
N GLY A 49 4.73 -12.60 17.47
CA GLY A 49 4.70 -11.40 18.29
C GLY A 49 4.44 -10.12 17.48
N PRO A 50 4.30 -8.96 18.15
CA PRO A 50 4.04 -7.66 17.50
C PRO A 50 5.01 -7.33 16.37
N THR A 51 6.30 -7.62 16.54
CA THR A 51 7.33 -7.39 15.51
C THR A 51 7.12 -8.27 14.27
N THR A 52 6.72 -9.53 14.48
CA THR A 52 6.42 -10.48 13.40
C THR A 52 5.15 -10.05 12.67
N LEU A 53 4.14 -9.60 13.41
CA LEU A 53 2.89 -9.09 12.83
C LEU A 53 3.13 -7.86 11.96
N VAL A 54 3.97 -6.91 12.39
CA VAL A 54 4.35 -5.76 11.55
C VAL A 54 5.02 -6.22 10.25
N LYS A 55 5.92 -7.21 10.32
CA LYS A 55 6.54 -7.79 9.12
C LYS A 55 5.52 -8.49 8.23
N LEU A 56 4.54 -9.18 8.81
CA LEU A 56 3.44 -9.84 8.09
C LEU A 56 2.60 -8.81 7.34
N ARG A 57 2.17 -7.74 8.00
CA ARG A 57 1.43 -6.64 7.37
C ARG A 57 2.24 -5.93 6.29
N ARG A 58 3.54 -5.73 6.51
CA ARG A 58 4.44 -5.17 5.50
C ARG A 58 4.56 -6.07 4.28
N ALA A 59 4.73 -7.38 4.46
CA ALA A 59 4.81 -8.33 3.35
C ALA A 59 3.52 -8.31 2.49
N VAL A 60 2.35 -8.27 3.12
CA VAL A 60 1.08 -8.08 2.44
C VAL A 60 1.05 -6.76 1.66
N GLN A 61 1.47 -5.66 2.28
CA GLN A 61 1.46 -4.34 1.64
C GLN A 61 2.42 -4.26 0.45
N ASP A 62 3.60 -4.87 0.55
CA ASP A 62 4.57 -4.94 -0.52
C ASP A 62 4.03 -5.80 -1.69
N GLN A 63 3.29 -6.87 -1.40
CA GLN A 63 2.58 -7.61 -2.43
C GLN A 63 1.54 -6.74 -3.13
N ILE A 64 0.69 -6.02 -2.39
CA ILE A 64 -0.30 -5.11 -2.99
C ILE A 64 0.37 -4.06 -3.88
N ARG A 65 1.50 -3.49 -3.44
CA ARG A 65 2.28 -2.55 -4.26
C ARG A 65 2.82 -3.20 -5.52
N LEU A 66 3.25 -4.46 -5.47
CA LEU A 66 3.68 -5.22 -6.65
C LEU A 66 2.52 -5.54 -7.61
N ILE A 67 1.29 -5.66 -7.10
CA ILE A 67 0.10 -5.74 -7.95
C ILE A 67 -0.10 -4.40 -8.68
N ASP A 68 0.06 -3.30 -7.97
CA ASP A 68 -0.05 -1.94 -8.52
C ASP A 68 1.07 -1.61 -9.53
N THR A 69 2.24 -2.25 -9.44
CA THR A 69 3.36 -2.06 -10.40
C THR A 69 3.40 -3.04 -11.56
N ARG A 70 2.42 -3.94 -11.68
CA ARG A 70 2.29 -4.82 -12.86
C ARG A 70 2.22 -3.92 -14.11
N PRO A 71 2.98 -4.19 -15.18
CA PRO A 71 3.04 -3.28 -16.32
C PRO A 71 1.63 -2.95 -16.80
N LEU A 72 1.26 -1.68 -16.77
CA LEU A 72 -0.07 -1.19 -17.17
C LEU A 72 -0.46 -1.70 -18.57
N ALA A 73 0.55 -1.94 -19.41
CA ALA A 73 0.44 -2.55 -20.74
C ALA A 73 -0.23 -3.95 -20.76
N LYS A 74 -0.32 -4.66 -19.63
CA LYS A 74 -0.96 -5.99 -19.52
C LYS A 74 -2.39 -5.93 -19.00
N TRP A 75 -2.89 -4.75 -18.65
CA TRP A 75 -4.24 -4.57 -18.13
C TRP A 75 -5.20 -4.28 -19.28
N LYS A 76 -6.42 -4.83 -19.22
CA LYS A 76 -7.49 -4.41 -20.12
C LYS A 76 -7.99 -3.02 -19.72
N ASP A 77 -8.52 -2.26 -20.67
CA ASP A 77 -9.04 -0.89 -20.42
C ASP A 77 -10.07 -0.84 -19.28
N GLY A 78 -10.96 -1.84 -19.20
CA GLY A 78 -11.94 -1.94 -18.12
C GLY A 78 -11.29 -2.17 -16.74
N GLU A 79 -10.17 -2.91 -16.68
CA GLU A 79 -9.43 -3.13 -15.44
C GLU A 79 -8.68 -1.86 -15.02
N LEU A 80 -8.12 -1.11 -15.98
CA LEU A 80 -7.47 0.19 -15.75
C LEU A 80 -8.46 1.21 -15.20
N LEU A 81 -9.64 1.34 -15.81
CA LEU A 81 -10.70 2.24 -15.34
C LEU A 81 -11.18 1.88 -13.94
N SER A 82 -11.32 0.57 -13.67
CA SER A 82 -11.73 0.08 -12.35
C SER A 82 -10.70 0.41 -11.27
N GLN A 83 -9.40 0.23 -11.55
CA GLN A 83 -8.35 0.61 -10.60
C GLN A 83 -8.26 2.11 -10.38
N HIS A 84 -8.35 2.89 -11.46
CA HIS A 84 -8.38 4.33 -11.37
C HIS A 84 -9.53 4.81 -10.47
N GLY A 85 -10.74 4.26 -10.67
CA GLY A 85 -11.90 4.54 -9.82
C GLY A 85 -11.67 4.19 -8.36
N ARG A 86 -11.14 2.98 -8.09
CA ARG A 86 -10.82 2.51 -6.72
C ARG A 86 -9.83 3.45 -6.02
N LEU A 87 -8.69 3.72 -6.65
CA LEU A 87 -7.63 4.56 -6.08
C LEU A 87 -8.11 6.00 -5.87
N ARG A 88 -8.88 6.55 -6.81
CA ARG A 88 -9.49 7.88 -6.68
C ARG A 88 -10.48 7.94 -5.51
N GLY A 89 -11.26 6.88 -5.31
CA GLY A 89 -12.16 6.74 -4.16
C GLY A 89 -11.38 6.68 -2.84
N GLU A 90 -10.29 5.92 -2.80
CA GLU A 90 -9.44 5.80 -1.62
C GLU A 90 -8.76 7.11 -1.23
N VAL A 91 -8.22 7.85 -2.20
CA VAL A 91 -7.68 9.21 -1.98
C VAL A 91 -8.75 10.15 -1.44
N SER A 92 -9.97 10.10 -2.00
CA SER A 92 -11.09 10.92 -1.53
C SER A 92 -11.47 10.59 -0.08
N ARG A 93 -11.51 9.31 0.27
CA ARG A 93 -11.78 8.82 1.62
C ARG A 93 -10.71 9.28 2.62
N LEU A 94 -9.43 9.12 2.27
CA LEU A 94 -8.31 9.54 3.12
C LEU A 94 -8.32 11.06 3.34
N ARG A 95 -8.55 11.85 2.29
CA ARG A 95 -8.71 13.31 2.41
C ARG A 95 -9.85 13.69 3.34
N HIS A 96 -10.99 13.00 3.27
CA HIS A 96 -12.11 13.25 4.17
C HIS A 96 -11.75 12.94 5.62
N LYS A 97 -11.10 11.80 5.89
CA LYS A 97 -10.62 11.46 7.24
C LYS A 97 -9.62 12.48 7.78
N ILE A 98 -8.67 12.94 6.97
CA ILE A 98 -7.71 13.97 7.37
C ILE A 98 -8.46 15.24 7.78
N ARG A 99 -9.42 15.71 6.97
CA ARG A 99 -10.23 16.90 7.31
C ARG A 99 -10.99 16.74 8.63
N LEU A 100 -11.57 15.57 8.89
CA LEU A 100 -12.25 15.31 10.16
C LEU A 100 -11.28 15.42 11.34
N ILE A 101 -10.12 14.78 11.23
CA ILE A 101 -9.10 14.82 12.28
C ILE A 101 -8.58 16.25 12.47
N GLU A 102 -8.33 16.99 11.38
CA GLU A 102 -7.92 18.39 11.46
C GLU A 102 -8.96 19.27 12.16
N GLY A 103 -10.25 19.06 11.88
CA GLY A 103 -11.35 19.73 12.59
C GLY A 103 -11.36 19.41 14.08
N GLU A 104 -11.22 18.14 14.45
CA GLU A 104 -11.11 17.70 15.85
C GLU A 104 -9.89 18.29 16.57
N LEU A 105 -8.75 18.36 15.90
CA LEU A 105 -7.53 18.97 16.45
C LEU A 105 -7.71 20.47 16.68
N GLN A 106 -8.36 21.18 15.75
CA GLN A 106 -8.70 22.59 15.91
C GLN A 106 -9.61 22.85 17.12
N LEU A 107 -10.65 22.02 17.30
CA LEU A 107 -11.54 22.12 18.47
C LEU A 107 -10.79 21.93 19.80
N ARG A 108 -9.74 21.10 19.80
CA ARG A 108 -8.88 20.85 20.97
C ARG A 108 -7.76 21.89 21.14
N GLY A 109 -7.69 22.90 20.29
CA GLY A 109 -6.62 23.91 20.31
C GLY A 109 -5.23 23.38 19.93
N ILE A 110 -5.15 22.19 19.34
CA ILE A 110 -3.90 21.55 18.93
C ILE A 110 -3.62 21.98 17.49
N GLN A 111 -2.63 22.85 17.29
CA GLN A 111 -2.21 23.18 15.94
C GLN A 111 -1.44 22.00 15.31
N PRO A 112 -1.86 21.50 14.14
CA PRO A 112 -1.07 20.51 13.42
C PRO A 112 0.26 21.16 13.05
N GLN A 113 1.37 20.56 13.50
CA GLN A 113 2.70 20.97 13.09
C GLN A 113 2.81 20.75 11.57
N ARG A 114 2.65 21.83 10.80
CA ARG A 114 3.04 21.86 9.39
C ARG A 114 4.55 21.73 9.34
N SER A 115 5.07 20.51 9.34
CA SER A 115 6.45 20.27 8.93
C SER A 115 6.57 20.79 7.50
N ARG A 116 7.19 21.96 7.35
CA ARG A 116 7.63 22.52 6.06
C ARG A 116 8.55 21.49 5.40
N ARG A 117 7.99 20.53 4.66
CA ARG A 117 8.74 19.94 3.56
C ARG A 117 8.70 20.99 2.45
N ARG A 118 9.80 21.73 2.34
CA ARG A 118 10.15 22.41 1.09
C ARG A 118 10.15 21.33 0.03
N LEU A 119 9.07 21.22 -0.74
CA LEU A 119 9.13 20.58 -2.05
C LEU A 119 9.99 21.55 -2.86
N GLY A 120 11.24 21.17 -3.08
CA GLY A 120 12.08 21.80 -4.09
C GLY A 120 11.33 21.73 -5.40
N SER A 121 10.70 22.86 -5.75
CA SER A 121 10.46 23.24 -7.11
C SER A 121 11.84 23.45 -7.71
N ASP A 122 12.41 22.42 -8.31
CA ASP A 122 13.35 22.59 -9.40
C ASP A 122 13.31 21.36 -10.30
N ASP A 123 13.19 21.69 -11.58
CA ASP A 123 13.67 20.93 -12.72
C ASP A 123 12.77 19.79 -13.25
N LYS A 124 11.76 20.16 -14.06
CA LYS A 124 11.50 19.62 -15.43
C LYS A 124 10.61 20.54 -16.28
N SER A 125 10.78 21.86 -16.19
CA SER A 125 10.38 22.79 -17.26
C SER A 125 11.58 23.00 -18.19
N ALA A 126 12.00 21.91 -18.83
CA ALA A 126 13.12 21.91 -19.79
C ALA A 126 12.77 21.04 -20.99
N ILE A 127 11.56 21.20 -21.53
CA ILE A 127 11.24 20.85 -22.92
C ILE A 127 10.26 21.93 -23.39
N VAL A 128 10.47 22.42 -24.60
CA VAL A 128 9.82 23.58 -25.24
C VAL A 128 10.51 24.90 -24.93
N LEU A 129 11.61 25.16 -25.64
CA LEU A 129 11.82 26.35 -26.48
C LEU A 129 13.28 26.33 -26.97
N HIS A 130 13.48 25.83 -28.19
CA HIS A 130 14.45 26.32 -29.17
C HIS A 130 14.52 25.30 -30.30
N LEU A 131 13.71 25.49 -31.33
CA LEU A 131 14.01 25.10 -32.71
C LEU A 131 12.96 25.75 -33.64
N THR A 132 12.99 27.08 -33.69
CA THR A 132 12.44 27.85 -34.82
C THR A 132 13.21 29.16 -34.92
N LYS A 133 14.28 29.16 -35.71
CA LYS A 133 14.74 30.31 -36.52
C LYS A 133 15.94 29.91 -37.38
N GLY A 134 15.79 30.05 -38.70
CA GLY A 134 16.89 30.35 -39.61
C GLY A 134 17.44 29.20 -40.47
N PHE A 135 16.68 28.77 -41.47
CA PHE A 135 17.24 28.32 -42.75
C PHE A 135 16.36 28.92 -43.86
N GLU A 136 16.72 30.12 -44.29
CA GLU A 136 16.66 30.63 -45.67
C GLU A 136 17.78 31.66 -45.82
#